data_AF-A0A7W1YKT5-F1
#
_entry.id   AF-A0A7W1YKT5-F1
#
_cell.length_a   1.000
_cell.length_b   1.000
_cell.length_c   1.000
_cell.angle_alpha   90.00
_cell.angle_beta   90.00
_cell.angle_gamma   90.00
#
_symmetry.space_group_name_H-M   'P 1'
#
loop_
_entity.id
_entity.type
_entity.pdbx_description
1 polymer ?
#
loop_
_entity_poly.entity_id
_entity_poly.type
_entity_poly.pdbx_seq_one_letter_code
_entity_poly.pdbx_strand_id
1 'polypeptide(L)'
;MLRVDHARWGQTPEDLRQLATSAAHQRTRERFLVLYEITQARCAAQVAERTSRHPQTVMEWLHLYNEHGPAALAYQRTGGRPPFAQRSKQPSVQRSARPSRLRPARP
;
A
#
# COMPACT_ATOMS: atom_id res chain seq x y z
N MET A 1 20.71 8.61 3.72
CA MET A 1 20.72 7.20 3.25
C MET A 1 19.63 6.46 4.02
N LEU A 2 18.63 5.92 3.34
CA LEU A 2 17.45 5.32 3.98
C LEU A 2 17.82 3.97 4.63
N ARG A 3 17.49 3.77 5.91
CA ARG A 3 17.80 2.57 6.70
C ARG A 3 16.54 2.03 7.37
N VAL A 4 16.55 0.74 7.69
CA VAL A 4 15.46 0.10 8.44
C VAL A 4 15.53 0.53 9.91
N ASP A 5 14.48 1.19 10.38
CA ASP A 5 14.39 1.72 11.75
C ASP A 5 13.80 0.69 12.72
N HIS A 6 14.55 -0.40 12.95
CA HIS A 6 14.15 -1.47 13.85
C HIS A 6 14.18 -1.04 15.32
N ALA A 7 15.13 -0.18 15.70
CA ALA A 7 15.26 0.35 17.05
C ALA A 7 14.02 1.14 17.50
N ARG A 8 13.38 1.90 16.59
CA ARG A 8 12.11 2.59 16.88
C ARG A 8 11.01 1.65 17.37
N TRP A 9 11.02 0.40 16.94
CA TRP A 9 10.03 -0.62 17.31
C TRP A 9 10.53 -1.58 18.40
N GLY A 10 11.68 -1.30 19.01
CA GLY A 10 12.29 -2.18 20.02
C GLY A 10 12.75 -3.53 19.44
N GLN A 11 13.01 -3.60 18.14
CA GLN A 11 13.43 -4.81 17.44
C GLN A 11 14.91 -4.77 17.12
N THR A 12 15.52 -5.94 16.91
CA THR A 12 16.85 -6.10 16.30
C THR A 12 16.73 -6.63 14.86
N PRO A 13 17.82 -6.60 14.07
CA PRO A 13 17.86 -7.28 12.77
C PRO A 13 17.44 -8.76 12.84
N GLU A 14 17.82 -9.46 13.91
CA GLU A 14 17.46 -10.87 14.14
C GLU A 14 15.95 -11.06 14.31
N ASP A 15 15.26 -10.10 14.94
CA ASP A 15 13.80 -10.14 15.05
C ASP A 15 13.12 -10.08 13.68
N LEU A 16 13.67 -9.30 12.73
CA LEU A 16 13.16 -9.27 11.35
C LEU A 16 13.29 -10.63 10.68
N ARG A 17 14.42 -11.32 10.90
CA ARG A 17 14.63 -12.68 10.41
C ARG A 17 13.67 -13.66 11.07
N GLN A 18 13.45 -13.55 12.39
CA GLN A 18 12.50 -14.39 13.11
C GLN A 18 11.05 -14.18 12.61
N LEU A 19 10.64 -12.92 12.42
CA LEU A 19 9.34 -12.56 11.84
C LEU A 19 9.16 -13.15 10.44
N ALA A 20 10.21 -13.14 9.61
CA ALA A 20 10.17 -13.78 8.31
C ALA A 20 9.96 -15.30 8.41
N THR A 21 10.71 -15.98 9.28
CA THR A 21 10.62 -17.43 9.48
C THR A 21 9.25 -17.84 10.02
N SER A 22 8.70 -17.08 10.98
CA SER A 22 7.40 -17.36 11.60
C SER A 22 6.20 -16.91 10.75
N ALA A 23 6.39 -16.06 9.73
CA ALA A 23 5.29 -15.58 8.89
C ALA A 23 4.62 -16.74 8.12
N ALA A 24 3.30 -16.85 8.26
CA ALA A 24 2.51 -17.86 7.54
C ALA A 24 2.46 -17.60 6.03
N HIS A 25 2.42 -16.33 5.61
CA HIS A 25 2.26 -15.96 4.21
C HIS A 25 3.60 -15.67 3.53
N GLN A 26 3.83 -16.27 2.35
CA GLN A 26 5.08 -16.14 1.59
C GLN A 26 5.46 -14.67 1.31
N ARG A 27 4.48 -13.83 0.94
CA ARG A 27 4.74 -12.41 0.67
C ARG A 27 5.15 -11.61 1.90
N THR A 28 4.67 -11.98 3.08
CA THR A 28 5.09 -11.36 4.34
C THR A 28 6.49 -11.80 4.71
N ARG A 29 6.78 -13.10 4.58
CA ARG A 29 8.13 -13.64 4.76
C ARG A 29 9.15 -12.92 3.88
N GLU A 30 8.85 -12.78 2.60
CA GLU A 30 9.71 -12.09 1.64
C GLU A 30 10.01 -10.64 2.07
N ARG A 31 8.99 -9.88 2.43
CA ARG A 31 9.14 -8.49 2.88
C ARG A 31 10.10 -8.37 4.05
N PHE A 32 9.93 -9.21 5.06
CA PHE A 32 10.79 -9.20 6.24
C PHE A 32 12.22 -9.66 5.91
N LEU A 33 12.41 -10.66 5.04
CA LEU A 33 13.75 -11.06 4.59
C LEU A 33 14.46 -9.93 3.85
N VAL A 34 13.75 -9.19 2.99
CA VAL A 34 14.32 -8.04 2.29
C VAL A 34 14.75 -6.96 3.28
N LEU A 35 13.96 -6.66 4.30
CA LEU A 35 14.37 -5.68 5.33
C LEU A 35 15.58 -6.16 6.14
N TYR A 36 15.63 -7.44 6.50
CA TYR A 36 16.81 -8.04 7.13
C TYR A 36 18.03 -7.97 6.21
N GLU A 37 17.91 -8.25 4.92
CA GLU A 37 19.02 -8.08 3.99
C GLU A 37 19.48 -6.62 3.89
N ILE A 38 18.58 -5.63 4.01
CA ILE A 38 18.94 -4.21 4.04
C ILE A 38 19.65 -3.82 5.33
N THR A 39 19.40 -4.49 6.46
CA THR A 39 20.19 -4.22 7.68
C THR A 39 21.62 -4.76 7.54
N GLN A 40 21.82 -5.83 6.77
CA GLN A 40 23.14 -6.41 6.51
C GLN A 40 23.87 -5.75 5.33
N ALA A 41 23.13 -5.31 4.32
CA ALA A 41 23.65 -4.63 3.15
C ALA A 41 23.76 -3.13 3.39
N ARG A 42 24.71 -2.47 2.73
CA ARG A 42 24.86 -1.01 2.90
C ARG A 42 23.74 -0.22 2.20
N CYS A 43 22.97 -0.81 1.27
CA CYS A 43 21.90 -0.11 0.54
C CYS A 43 20.74 -0.99 0.03
N ALA A 44 19.55 -0.39 -0.10
CA ALA A 44 18.33 -1.05 -0.58
C ALA A 44 18.34 -1.41 -2.07
N ALA A 45 18.99 -0.60 -2.91
CA ALA A 45 19.07 -0.86 -4.36
C ALA A 45 19.83 -2.16 -4.66
N GLN A 46 20.92 -2.43 -3.94
CA GLN A 46 21.68 -3.67 -4.10
C GLN A 46 20.87 -4.91 -3.67
N VAL A 47 20.06 -4.79 -2.61
CA VAL A 47 19.17 -5.86 -2.16
C VAL A 47 18.07 -6.11 -3.19
N ALA A 48 17.52 -5.05 -3.80
CA ALA A 48 16.50 -5.17 -4.84
C ALA A 48 16.99 -5.98 -6.05
N GLU A 49 18.20 -5.68 -6.54
CA GLU A 49 18.84 -6.44 -7.63
C GLU A 49 19.03 -7.93 -7.26
N ARG A 50 19.56 -8.21 -6.06
CA ARG A 50 19.80 -9.58 -5.57
C ARG A 50 18.50 -10.38 -5.41
N THR A 51 17.42 -9.73 -5.03
CA THR A 51 16.12 -10.35 -4.79
C THR A 51 15.21 -10.34 -6.02
N SER A 52 15.71 -9.87 -7.17
CA SER A 52 14.94 -9.72 -8.42
C SER A 52 13.64 -8.92 -8.20
N ARG A 53 13.72 -7.88 -7.37
CA ARG A 53 12.62 -6.95 -7.08
C ARG A 53 12.94 -5.57 -7.60
N HIS A 54 11.88 -4.86 -7.97
CA HIS A 54 12.03 -3.48 -8.39
C HIS A 54 12.46 -2.63 -7.18
N PRO A 55 13.50 -1.77 -7.30
CA PRO A 55 14.01 -0.97 -6.19
C PRO A 55 12.93 -0.11 -5.50
N GLN A 56 11.98 0.43 -6.28
CA GLN A 56 10.84 1.18 -5.73
C GLN A 56 9.99 0.34 -4.77
N THR A 57 9.72 -0.93 -5.09
CA THR A 57 8.93 -1.81 -4.22
C THR A 57 9.63 -2.07 -2.89
N VAL A 58 10.96 -2.23 -2.93
CA VAL A 58 11.78 -2.40 -1.73
C VAL A 58 11.76 -1.13 -0.87
N MET A 59 11.88 0.04 -1.50
CA MET A 59 11.76 1.32 -0.81
C MET A 59 10.37 1.51 -0.19
N GLU A 60 9.30 1.15 -0.89
CA GLU A 60 7.93 1.19 -0.34
C GLU A 60 7.79 0.33 0.91
N TRP A 61 8.33 -0.89 0.90
CA TRP A 61 8.29 -1.76 2.09
C TRP A 61 9.08 -1.19 3.26
N LEU A 62 10.24 -0.61 2.98
CA LEU A 62 11.06 0.06 4.00
C LEU A 62 10.31 1.25 4.60
N HIS A 63 9.75 2.13 3.76
CA HIS A 63 8.97 3.28 4.22
C HIS A 63 7.76 2.84 5.04
N LEU A 64 7.01 1.86 4.55
CA LEU A 64 5.83 1.33 5.24
C LEU A 64 6.18 0.78 6.62
N TYR A 65 7.29 0.05 6.74
CA TYR A 65 7.79 -0.45 8.01
C TYR A 65 8.28 0.66 8.94
N ASN A 66 9.05 1.62 8.44
CA ASN A 66 9.55 2.71 9.28
C ASN A 66 8.42 3.60 9.81
N GLU A 67 7.33 3.75 9.05
CA GLU A 67 6.19 4.58 9.42
C GLU A 67 5.19 3.86 10.32
N HIS A 68 4.85 2.60 10.00
CA HIS A 68 3.74 1.88 10.62
C HIS A 68 4.16 0.60 11.38
N GLY A 69 5.44 0.21 11.29
CA GLY A 69 5.99 -0.93 12.01
C GLY A 69 5.77 -2.29 11.33
N PRO A 70 6.11 -3.38 12.03
CA PRO A 70 6.11 -4.74 11.48
C PRO A 70 4.73 -5.21 11.02
N ALA A 71 3.67 -4.81 11.72
CA ALA A 71 2.30 -5.23 11.40
C ALA A 71 1.86 -4.77 10.00
N ALA A 72 2.39 -3.64 9.50
CA ALA A 72 2.05 -3.11 8.18
C ALA A 72 2.63 -3.95 7.02
N LEU A 73 3.65 -4.77 7.26
CA LEU A 73 4.19 -5.68 6.26
C LEU A 73 3.38 -6.97 6.11
N ALA A 74 2.46 -7.24 7.02
CA ALA A 74 1.56 -8.37 6.92
C ALA A 74 0.79 -8.31 5.59
N TYR A 75 0.72 -9.45 4.91
CA TYR A 75 -0.02 -9.52 3.66
C TYR A 75 -1.50 -9.50 3.99
N GLN A 76 -2.18 -8.48 3.50
CA GLN A 76 -3.62 -8.42 3.50
C GLN A 76 -4.09 -8.61 2.06
N ARG A 77 -4.94 -9.61 1.85
CA ARG A 77 -5.63 -9.77 0.56
C ARG A 77 -6.60 -8.60 0.45
N THR A 78 -6.25 -7.59 -0.33
CA THR A 78 -7.21 -6.57 -0.76
C THR A 78 -8.26 -7.31 -1.57
N GLY A 79 -9.43 -7.52 -0.98
CA GLY A 79 -10.57 -8.13 -1.66
C GLY A 79 -10.84 -7.30 -2.90
N GLY A 80 -10.49 -7.83 -4.07
CA GLY A 80 -10.73 -7.16 -5.34
C GLY A 80 -12.20 -6.81 -5.50
N ARG A 81 -12.51 -5.93 -6.45
CA ARG A 81 -13.89 -5.57 -6.77
C ARG A 81 -14.70 -6.87 -6.96
N PRO A 82 -15.79 -7.09 -6.19
CA PRO A 82 -16.63 -8.26 -6.37
C PRO A 82 -17.11 -8.30 -7.83
N PRO A 83 -17.01 -9.44 -8.54
CA PRO A 83 -17.36 -9.53 -9.96
C PRO A 83 -18.82 -9.16 -10.25
N PHE A 84 -19.69 -9.12 -9.24
CA PHE A 84 -21.13 -8.89 -9.37
C PHE A 84 -21.68 -7.74 -8.53
N ALA A 85 -20.87 -6.75 -8.14
CA ALA A 85 -21.41 -5.55 -7.52
C ALA A 85 -22.32 -4.82 -8.54
N GLN A 86 -23.64 -5.03 -8.44
CA GLN A 86 -24.64 -4.34 -9.23
C GLN A 86 -24.38 -2.84 -9.12
N ARG A 87 -24.21 -2.19 -10.28
CA ARG A 87 -24.04 -0.75 -10.40
C ARG A 87 -25.22 -0.09 -9.70
N SER A 88 -25.04 0.39 -8.47
CA SER A 88 -26.02 1.26 -7.83
C SER A 88 -26.20 2.43 -8.79
N LYS A 89 -27.39 2.54 -9.38
CA LYS A 89 -27.74 3.62 -10.30
C LYS A 89 -27.34 4.93 -9.62
N GLN A 90 -26.41 5.66 -10.23
CA GLN A 90 -26.14 7.03 -9.81
C GLN A 90 -27.49 7.75 -9.79
N PRO A 91 -27.84 8.48 -8.71
CA PRO A 91 -29.03 9.31 -8.76
C PRO A 91 -28.80 10.32 -9.88
N SER A 92 -29.62 10.26 -10.92
CA SER A 92 -29.59 11.28 -11.95
C SER A 92 -29.94 12.58 -11.25
N VAL A 93 -28.97 13.50 -11.24
CA VAL A 93 -29.26 14.89 -10.89
C VAL A 93 -30.22 15.38 -11.96
N GLN A 94 -31.52 15.37 -11.66
CA GLN A 94 -32.53 15.96 -12.51
C GLN A 94 -32.19 17.44 -12.63
N ARG A 95 -31.65 17.81 -13.79
CA ARG A 95 -31.45 19.18 -14.22
C ARG A 95 -32.86 19.81 -14.29
N SER A 96 -33.23 20.55 -13.25
CA SER A 96 -34.50 21.26 -13.21
C SER A 96 -34.60 22.17 -14.44
N ALA A 97 -35.53 21.86 -15.34
CA ALA A 97 -35.85 22.70 -16.48
C ALA A 97 -36.37 24.05 -15.97
N ARG A 98 -35.78 25.15 -16.45
CA ARG A 98 -36.32 26.50 -16.21
C ARG A 98 -37.67 26.61 -16.93
N PRO A 99 -38.76 27.03 -16.25
CA PRO A 99 -40.02 27.26 -16.93
C PRO A 99 -39.90 28.49 -17.84
N SER A 100 -40.31 28.30 -19.09
CA SER A 100 -40.48 29.33 -20.11
C SER A 100 -41.34 30.47 -19.59
N ARG A 101 -40.77 31.66 -19.40
CA ARG A 101 -41.57 32.86 -19.15
C ARG A 101 -42.16 33.35 -20.47
N LEU A 102 -43.48 33.16 -20.55
CA LEU A 102 -44.38 33.72 -21.54
C LEU A 102 -44.17 35.25 -21.66
N ARG A 103 -44.03 35.71 -22.90
CA ARG A 103 -44.14 37.13 -23.29
C ARG A 103 -45.58 37.62 -23.05
N PRO A 104 -45.78 38.83 -22.49
CA PRO A 104 -46.98 39.61 -22.74
C PRO A 104 -46.74 40.66 -23.85
N ALA A 105 -47.80 40.91 -24.61
CA ALA A 105 -47.87 41.82 -25.74
C ALA A 105 -47.99 43.31 -25.32
N ARG A 106 -47.69 44.16 -26.30
CA ARG A 106 -47.80 45.63 -26.36
C ARG A 106 -49.19 46.17 -25.97
N PRO A 107 -49.24 47.47 -25.63
CA PRO A 107 -49.99 48.45 -26.43
C PRO A 107 -49.08 49.26 -27.36
#